data_AF-A0A6A0H9K3-F1
#
_entry.id   AF-A0A6A0H9K3-F1
#
_cell.length_a   1.000
_cell.length_b   1.000
_cell.length_c   1.000
_cell.angle_alpha   90.00
_cell.angle_beta   90.00
_cell.angle_gamma   90.00
#
_symmetry.space_group_name_H-M   'P 1'
#
loop_
_entity.id
_entity.type
_entity.pdbx_description
1 polymer ?
#
loop_
_entity_poly.entity_id
_entity_poly.type
_entity_poly.pdbx_seq_one_letter_code
_entity_poly.pdbx_strand_id
1 'polypeptide(L)' 'MAVSKQGNKHTSRNILRTRRLAANARERRRMTGLNEAFDRLREVVPALTGDQKLSKFETLQMAQTYINALLDLLH' A
#
# COMPACT_ATOMS: atom_id res chain seq x y z
N MET A 1 38.30 28.28 30.60
CA MET A 1 38.14 27.69 29.25
C MET A 1 37.03 26.65 29.30
N ALA A 2 35.91 26.87 28.62
CA ALA A 2 34.84 25.87 28.48
C ALA A 2 34.47 25.78 26.99
N VAL A 3 34.86 24.69 26.33
CA VAL A 3 34.53 24.43 24.93
C VAL A 3 33.16 23.75 24.87
N SER A 4 32.21 24.42 24.24
CA SER A 4 30.83 24.02 24.06
C SER A 4 30.68 22.89 23.03
N LYS A 5 30.21 21.71 23.50
CA LYS A 5 29.90 20.51 22.69
C LYS A 5 28.63 20.66 21.85
N GLN A 6 28.55 21.62 20.94
CA GLN A 6 27.35 21.82 20.10
C GLN A 6 27.35 21.02 18.77
N GLY A 7 28.48 20.42 18.37
CA GLY A 7 28.63 19.75 17.06
C GLY A 7 27.93 18.39 16.89
N ASN A 8 27.52 17.70 17.95
CA ASN A 8 27.05 16.30 17.84
C ASN A 8 25.52 16.16 17.64
N LYS A 9 24.73 17.16 18.05
CA LYS A 9 23.25 17.07 18.00
C LYS A 9 22.69 17.27 16.60
N HIS A 10 23.38 17.98 15.72
CA HIS A 10 22.91 18.26 14.37
C HIS A 10 23.08 17.05 13.44
N THR A 11 24.23 16.38 13.52
CA THR A 11 24.56 15.16 12.78
C THR A 11 23.60 14.02 13.13
N SER A 12 23.34 13.82 14.43
CA SER A 12 22.36 12.84 14.90
C SER A 12 20.94 13.12 14.39
N ARG A 13 20.50 14.38 14.33
CA ARG A 13 19.20 14.74 13.73
C ARG A 13 19.15 14.47 12.22
N ASN A 14 20.24 14.72 11.50
CA ASN A 14 20.31 14.43 10.06
C ASN A 14 20.27 12.92 9.80
N ILE A 15 20.99 12.11 10.60
CA ILE A 15 20.95 10.64 10.49
C ILE A 15 19.53 10.11 10.74
N LEU A 16 18.84 10.60 11.79
CA LEU A 16 17.45 10.22 12.07
C LEU A 16 16.51 10.60 10.92
N ARG A 17 16.68 11.79 10.32
CA ARG A 17 15.91 12.22 9.15
C ARG A 17 16.14 11.29 7.96
N THR A 18 17.38 10.95 7.65
CA THR A 18 17.72 10.03 6.56
C THR A 18 17.11 8.64 6.77
N ARG A 19 17.19 8.10 8.00
CA ARG A 19 16.57 6.81 8.33
C ARG A 19 15.05 6.84 8.14
N ARG A 20 14.39 7.93 8.56
CA ARG A 20 12.94 8.13 8.36
C ARG A 20 12.58 8.21 6.88
N LEU A 21 13.35 8.94 6.07
CA LEU A 21 13.14 9.02 4.63
C LEU A 21 13.27 7.66 3.95
N ALA A 22 14.30 6.88 4.32
CA ALA A 22 14.49 5.52 3.83
C ALA A 22 13.33 4.59 4.23
N ALA A 23 12.83 4.70 5.47
CA ALA A 23 11.66 3.94 5.92
C ALA A 23 10.40 4.29 5.12
N ASN A 24 10.11 5.58 4.94
CA ASN A 24 8.97 6.03 4.14
C ASN A 24 9.06 5.56 2.68
N ALA A 25 10.27 5.54 2.10
CA ALA A 25 10.48 5.03 0.75
C ALA A 25 10.24 3.52 0.63
N ARG A 26 10.57 2.74 1.67
CA ARG A 26 10.23 1.30 1.71
C ARG A 26 8.73 1.07 1.82
N GLU A 27 8.06 1.82 2.69
CA GLU A 27 6.61 1.65 2.86
C GLU A 27 5.84 2.06 1.61
N ARG A 28 6.27 3.12 0.90
CA ARG A 28 5.71 3.46 -0.42
C ARG A 28 5.85 2.30 -1.40
N ARG A 29 7.02 1.68 -1.52
CA ARG A 29 7.22 0.52 -2.41
C ARG A 29 6.33 -0.66 -2.03
N ARG A 30 6.19 -0.95 -0.73
CA ARG A 30 5.29 -1.99 -0.24
C ARG A 30 3.84 -1.71 -0.64
N MET A 31 3.40 -0.46 -0.46
CA MET A 31 2.04 -0.04 -0.82
C MET A 31 1.79 -0.01 -2.32
N THR A 32 2.79 0.33 -3.14
CA THR A 32 2.72 0.22 -4.61
C THR A 32 2.43 -1.22 -5.01
N GLY A 33 3.21 -2.19 -4.51
CA GLY A 33 2.98 -3.61 -4.81
C GLY A 33 1.60 -4.12 -4.35
N LEU A 34 1.12 -3.64 -3.19
CA LEU A 34 -0.25 -3.94 -2.74
C LEU A 34 -1.30 -3.38 -3.70
N ASN A 35 -1.13 -2.13 -4.15
CA ASN A 35 -2.08 -1.50 -5.05
C ASN A 35 -2.09 -2.17 -6.43
N GLU A 36 -0.94 -2.59 -6.94
CA GLU A 36 -0.84 -3.38 -8.18
C GLU A 36 -1.57 -4.72 -8.07
N ALA A 37 -1.47 -5.40 -6.92
CA ALA A 37 -2.23 -6.63 -6.68
C ALA A 37 -3.75 -6.38 -6.66
N PHE A 38 -4.19 -5.27 -6.07
CA PHE A 38 -5.58 -4.84 -6.11
C PHE A 38 -6.06 -4.53 -7.53
N ASP A 39 -5.22 -3.89 -8.36
CA ASP A 39 -5.57 -3.61 -9.75
C ASP A 39 -5.72 -4.90 -10.57
N ARG A 40 -4.80 -5.87 -10.42
CA ARG A 40 -4.94 -7.20 -11.05
C ARG A 40 -6.21 -7.93 -10.60
N LEU A 41 -6.58 -7.80 -9.32
CA LEU A 41 -7.82 -8.39 -8.83
C LEU A 41 -9.05 -7.74 -9.48
N ARG A 42 -9.05 -6.41 -9.68
CA ARG A 42 -10.15 -5.71 -10.36
C ARG A 42 -10.34 -6.13 -11.82
N GLU A 43 -9.27 -6.52 -12.51
CA GLU A 43 -9.33 -6.97 -13.90
C GLU A 43 -10.14 -8.27 -14.07
N VAL A 44 -10.21 -9.11 -13.03
CA VAL A 44 -10.90 -10.41 -13.07
C VAL A 44 -12.21 -10.42 -12.30
N VAL A 45 -12.52 -9.35 -11.57
CA VAL A 45 -13.73 -9.23 -10.76
C VAL A 45 -14.79 -8.46 -11.55
N PRO A 46 -16.04 -8.97 -11.65
CA PRO A 46 -17.11 -8.26 -12.34
C PRO A 46 -17.39 -6.90 -11.72
N ALA A 47 -17.41 -5.84 -12.54
CA ALA A 47 -17.79 -4.50 -12.10
C ALA A 47 -19.13 -4.11 -12.72
N LEU A 48 -20.11 -3.74 -11.88
CA LEU A 48 -21.42 -3.26 -12.35
C LEU A 48 -21.37 -1.82 -12.89
N THR A 49 -20.31 -1.07 -12.57
CA THR A 49 -20.21 0.38 -12.82
C THR A 49 -19.19 0.72 -13.89
N GLY A 50 -19.38 0.27 -15.14
CA GLY A 50 -18.59 0.69 -16.31
C GLY A 50 -17.07 0.84 -16.04
N ASP A 51 -16.51 2.00 -16.39
CA ASP A 51 -15.08 2.33 -16.21
C ASP A 51 -14.69 2.74 -14.77
N GLN A 52 -15.64 2.78 -13.82
CA GLN A 52 -15.34 3.23 -12.46
C GLN A 52 -14.64 2.11 -11.68
N LYS A 53 -13.40 2.38 -11.23
CA LYS A 53 -12.67 1.47 -10.36
C LYS A 53 -13.35 1.33 -8.99
N LEU A 54 -13.60 0.09 -8.58
CA LEU A 54 -14.08 -0.28 -7.25
C LEU A 54 -13.08 0.13 -6.15
N SER A 55 -13.59 0.56 -4.99
CA SER A 55 -12.76 0.75 -3.80
C SER A 55 -12.12 -0.58 -3.35
N LYS A 56 -11.12 -0.52 -2.45
CA LYS A 56 -10.46 -1.73 -1.93
C LYS A 56 -11.45 -2.67 -1.23
N PHE A 57 -12.36 -2.12 -0.44
CA PHE A 57 -13.37 -2.89 0.27
C PHE A 57 -14.33 -3.56 -0.71
N GLU A 58 -14.90 -2.79 -1.64
CA GLU A 58 -15.81 -3.31 -2.66
C GLU A 58 -15.14 -4.37 -3.54
N THR A 59 -13.87 -4.19 -3.90
CA THR A 59 -13.11 -5.18 -4.68
C THR A 59 -13.04 -6.52 -3.94
N LEU A 60 -12.75 -6.51 -2.63
CA LEU A 60 -12.67 -7.74 -1.83
C LEU A 60 -14.05 -8.38 -1.62
N GLN A 61 -15.09 -7.58 -1.41
CA GLN A 61 -16.45 -8.08 -1.26
C GLN A 61 -16.94 -8.72 -2.57
N MET A 62 -16.74 -8.05 -3.71
CA MET A 62 -17.13 -8.57 -5.01
C MET A 62 -16.35 -9.82 -5.39
N ALA A 63 -15.05 -9.88 -5.09
CA ALA A 63 -14.25 -11.09 -5.32
C ALA A 63 -14.81 -12.31 -4.56
N GLN A 64 -15.19 -12.15 -3.30
CA GLN A 64 -15.80 -13.23 -2.51
C GLN A 64 -17.14 -13.67 -3.10
N THR A 65 -18.03 -12.71 -3.43
CA THR A 65 -19.31 -13.00 -4.06
C THR A 65 -19.13 -13.72 -5.39
N TYR A 66 -18.16 -13.28 -6.21
CA TYR A 66 -17.92 -13.87 -7.52
C TYR A 66 -17.38 -15.29 -7.43
N ILE A 67 -16.44 -15.56 -6.52
CA ILE A 67 -15.96 -16.93 -6.28
C ILE A 67 -17.11 -17.86 -5.90
N ASN A 68 -17.99 -17.43 -4.97
CA ASN A 68 -19.14 -18.25 -4.56
C ASN A 68 -20.10 -18.50 -5.73
N ALA A 69 -20.42 -17.47 -6.52
CA ALA A 69 -21.29 -17.62 -7.68
C ALA A 69 -20.71 -18.59 -8.74
N LEU A 70 -19.40 -18.55 -8.98
CA LEU A 70 -18.73 -19.50 -9.87
C LEU A 70 -18.76 -20.93 -9.32
N LEU A 71 -18.62 -21.12 -8.01
CA LEU A 71 -18.73 -22.42 -7.37
C LEU A 71 -20.15 -22.98 -7.47
N ASP A 72 -21.18 -22.15 -7.32
CA ASP A 72 -22.58 -22.55 -7.46
C ASP A 72 -22.91 -23.01 -8.88
N LEU A 73 -22.28 -22.43 -9.91
CA LEU A 73 -22.46 -22.85 -11.32
C LEU A 73 -21.82 -24.19 -11.67
N LEU A 74 -20.93 -24.71 -10.82
CA LEU A 74 -20.26 -26.00 -11.03
C LEU A 74 -21.01 -27.18 -10.41
N HIS A 75 -22.14 -26.94 -9.75
CA HIS A 75 -23.03 -27.95 -9.17
C HIS A 75 -24.37 -28.01 -9.93
#